data_AF-A0AAD6I3T4-F1
#
_entry.id   AF-A0AAD6I3T4-F1
#
_cell.length_a   1.000
_cell.length_b   1.000
_cell.length_c   1.000
_cell.angle_alpha   90.00
_cell.angle_beta   90.00
_cell.angle_gamma   90.00
#
_symmetry.space_group_name_H-M   'P 1'
#
loop_
_entity.id
_entity.type
_entity.pdbx_description
1 polymer ?
#
loop_
_entity_poly.entity_id
_entity_poly.type
_entity_poly.pdbx_seq_one_letter_code
_entity_poly.pdbx_strand_id
1 'polypeptide(L)'
;MIFGPFGKAWLAITGSAKTSISTIEKAMSKDRKKMLPTEKSYVDLYQSLYGEFKPTDKTAVKNAKTKLKSLSSFVTKYNQGLSGNAFKLDVYCDHTQWVTDGTKDKAGDYWFNLTGEPLAIMTDNKNTDICKEANGDENTLAFMTTSRGNVKDFMTVCPRAWKAWTGKTLISMKQETLKSLLTKSIDDVLDATPESLFLHELSHTESYFSAKGSLDDEDLNNGESAYELVAINKLAKEDKDETTISKIRPLKNADTLMYMVSGLYLSEKANWGDGTCRDPKNVN
;
A
#
# COMPACT_ATOMS: atom_id res chain seq x y z
N MET A 1 21.98 -9.55 -1.82
CA MET A 1 21.73 -8.50 -0.80
C MET A 1 20.82 -7.47 -1.48
N ILE A 2 19.51 -7.67 -1.41
CA ILE A 2 18.50 -6.93 -2.23
C ILE A 2 18.35 -5.46 -1.75
N PHE A 3 18.80 -5.17 -0.54
CA PHE A 3 18.51 -3.93 0.17
C PHE A 3 19.77 -3.10 0.46
N GLY A 4 20.41 -2.57 -0.58
CA GLY A 4 21.52 -1.60 -0.43
C GLY A 4 21.07 -0.27 0.20
N PRO A 5 21.49 0.91 -0.29
CA PRO A 5 21.03 2.20 0.26
C PRO A 5 19.49 2.35 0.32
N PHE A 6 18.76 1.68 -0.58
CA PHE A 6 17.28 1.64 -0.57
C PHE A 6 16.67 0.91 0.63
N GLY A 7 17.36 -0.09 1.19
CA GLY A 7 16.91 -0.78 2.41
C GLY A 7 16.80 0.15 3.62
N LYS A 8 17.75 1.08 3.74
CA LYS A 8 17.74 2.08 4.82
C LYS A 8 16.57 3.05 4.69
N ALA A 9 16.20 3.41 3.45
CA ALA A 9 15.05 4.27 3.20
C ALA A 9 13.74 3.60 3.62
N TRP A 10 13.50 2.36 3.18
CA TRP A 10 12.30 1.61 3.56
C TRP A 10 12.20 1.34 5.06
N LEU A 11 13.33 1.08 5.73
CA LEU A 11 13.36 0.96 7.19
C LEU A 11 13.02 2.27 7.91
N ALA A 12 13.49 3.41 7.40
CA ALA A 12 13.15 4.71 7.97
C ALA A 12 11.66 5.04 7.80
N ILE A 13 11.10 4.77 6.61
CA ILE A 13 9.68 5.01 6.29
C ILE A 13 8.77 4.14 7.18
N THR A 14 8.99 2.82 7.17
CA THR A 14 8.18 1.88 7.96
C THR A 14 8.40 2.04 9.47
N GLY A 15 9.62 2.39 9.89
CA GLY A 15 9.94 2.72 11.28
C GLY A 15 9.18 3.95 11.76
N SER A 16 9.12 5.01 10.95
CA SER A 16 8.33 6.22 11.22
C SER A 16 6.84 5.88 11.35
N ALA A 17 6.30 5.04 10.46
CA ALA A 17 4.90 4.64 10.53
C ALA A 17 4.56 3.94 11.86
N LYS A 18 5.43 3.07 12.39
CA LYS A 18 5.26 2.43 13.71
C LYS A 18 5.12 3.47 14.83
N THR A 19 5.96 4.50 14.83
CA THR A 19 5.88 5.58 15.82
C THR A 19 4.59 6.39 15.66
N SER A 20 4.23 6.75 14.43
CA SER A 20 3.01 7.52 14.13
C SER A 20 1.72 6.78 14.48
N ILE A 21 1.68 5.45 14.32
CA ILE A 21 0.54 4.61 14.74
C ILE A 21 0.27 4.72 16.25
N SER A 22 1.31 4.73 17.09
CA SER A 22 1.14 4.95 18.54
C SER A 22 0.59 6.36 18.85
N THR A 23 0.99 7.36 18.06
CA THR A 23 0.46 8.72 18.18
C THR A 23 -1.02 8.77 17.82
N ILE A 24 -1.45 8.08 16.75
CA ILE A 24 -2.87 7.95 16.39
C ILE A 24 -3.63 7.37 17.57
N GLU A 25 -3.23 6.21 18.10
CA GLU A 25 -3.93 5.50 19.17
C GLU A 25 -4.23 6.40 20.38
N LYS A 26 -3.25 7.23 20.77
CA LYS A 26 -3.37 8.21 21.86
C LYS A 26 -4.27 9.39 21.50
N ALA A 27 -4.31 9.78 20.22
CA ALA A 27 -5.07 10.91 19.71
C ALA A 27 -6.55 10.57 19.43
N MET A 28 -6.92 9.33 19.08
CA MET A 28 -8.28 8.97 18.65
C MET A 28 -9.40 9.34 19.66
N SER A 29 -9.08 9.42 20.95
CA SER A 29 -10.02 9.78 22.01
C SER A 29 -9.94 11.25 22.43
N LYS A 30 -9.03 12.03 21.85
CA LYS A 30 -8.88 13.45 22.17
C LYS A 30 -9.96 14.26 21.43
N ASP A 31 -10.38 15.35 22.06
CA ASP A 31 -11.07 16.41 21.34
C ASP A 31 -10.14 16.95 20.25
N ARG A 32 -10.66 17.07 19.03
CA ARG A 32 -9.93 17.57 17.86
C ARG A 32 -9.27 18.93 18.10
N LYS A 33 -9.90 19.82 18.88
CA LYS A 33 -9.31 21.13 19.25
C LYS A 33 -8.08 21.02 20.16
N LYS A 34 -7.91 19.89 20.84
CA LYS A 34 -6.77 19.61 21.74
C LYS A 34 -5.68 18.77 21.07
N MET A 35 -5.89 18.35 19.82
CA MET A 35 -4.88 17.61 19.06
C MET A 35 -3.81 18.55 18.52
N LEU A 36 -2.56 18.10 18.57
CA LEU A 36 -1.47 18.75 17.83
C LEU A 36 -1.73 18.67 16.32
N PRO A 37 -1.20 19.60 15.50
CA PRO A 37 -1.34 19.54 14.04
C PRO A 37 -0.95 18.19 13.42
N THR A 38 0.12 17.57 13.90
CA THR A 38 0.59 16.25 13.45
C THR A 38 -0.35 15.13 13.87
N GLU A 39 -0.93 15.20 15.07
CA GLU A 39 -1.95 14.25 15.53
C GLU A 39 -3.19 14.30 14.64
N LYS A 40 -3.66 15.51 14.28
CA LYS A 40 -4.76 15.67 13.32
C LYS A 40 -4.42 15.05 11.97
N SER A 41 -3.21 15.31 11.46
CA SER A 41 -2.77 14.78 10.17
C SER A 41 -2.77 13.26 10.14
N TYR A 42 -2.24 12.62 11.18
CA TYR A 42 -2.22 11.15 11.26
C TYR A 42 -3.62 10.56 11.47
N VAL A 43 -4.47 11.19 12.29
CA VAL A 43 -5.84 10.73 12.51
C VAL A 43 -6.69 10.90 11.25
N ASP A 44 -6.58 12.03 10.54
CA ASP A 44 -7.33 12.29 9.32
C ASP A 44 -6.97 11.30 8.22
N LEU A 45 -5.67 11.04 8.02
CA LEU A 45 -5.22 10.00 7.10
C LEU A 45 -5.77 8.63 7.48
N TYR A 46 -5.69 8.26 8.77
CA TYR A 46 -6.25 6.99 9.24
C TYR A 46 -7.76 6.90 8.99
N GLN A 47 -8.52 7.97 9.22
CA GLN A 47 -9.97 8.00 8.99
C GLN A 47 -10.34 7.89 7.51
N SER A 48 -9.55 8.53 6.64
CA SER A 48 -9.67 8.40 5.19
C SER A 48 -9.52 6.95 4.74
N LEU A 49 -8.49 6.27 5.26
CA LEU A 49 -8.07 4.94 4.79
C LEU A 49 -8.78 3.76 5.49
N TYR A 50 -9.25 3.93 6.73
CA TYR A 50 -9.82 2.82 7.54
C TYR A 50 -11.23 3.07 8.08
N GLY A 51 -11.82 4.21 7.69
CA GLY A 51 -13.18 4.60 8.00
C GLY A 51 -13.26 5.65 9.10
N GLU A 52 -14.15 6.61 8.91
CA GLU A 52 -14.41 7.70 9.85
C GLU A 52 -14.97 7.20 11.19
N PHE A 53 -14.64 7.91 12.26
CA PHE A 53 -15.21 7.69 13.58
C PHE A 53 -15.34 9.00 14.34
N LYS A 54 -16.31 9.10 15.25
CA LYS A 54 -16.46 10.27 16.11
C LYS A 54 -15.68 10.03 17.42
N PRO A 55 -14.77 10.92 17.85
CA PRO A 55 -14.03 10.75 19.10
C PRO A 55 -14.92 10.62 20.36
N THR A 56 -16.14 11.16 20.31
CA THR A 56 -17.14 11.08 21.38
C THR A 56 -17.88 9.74 21.42
N ASP A 57 -17.87 8.97 20.34
CA ASP A 57 -18.46 7.63 20.27
C ASP A 57 -17.42 6.59 20.72
N LYS A 58 -17.57 6.14 21.96
CA LYS A 58 -16.66 5.16 22.58
C LYS A 58 -16.62 3.82 21.82
N THR A 59 -17.71 3.41 21.20
CA THR A 59 -17.79 2.16 20.44
C THR A 59 -17.05 2.31 19.11
N ALA A 60 -17.29 3.40 18.39
CA ALA A 60 -16.57 3.68 17.14
C ALA A 60 -15.06 3.81 17.39
N VAL A 61 -14.65 4.51 18.45
CA VAL A 61 -13.23 4.60 18.86
C VAL A 61 -12.64 3.23 19.20
N LYS A 62 -13.38 2.36 19.91
CA LYS A 62 -12.92 0.99 20.21
C LYS A 62 -12.73 0.16 18.95
N ASN A 63 -13.65 0.25 17.99
CA ASN A 63 -13.55 -0.45 16.71
C ASN A 63 -12.34 0.06 15.91
N ALA A 64 -12.16 1.38 15.85
CA ALA A 64 -11.02 2.00 15.20
C ALA A 64 -9.69 1.59 15.86
N LYS A 65 -9.61 1.51 17.19
CA LYS A 65 -8.41 0.97 17.89
C LYS A 65 -8.13 -0.49 17.56
N THR A 66 -9.17 -1.31 17.38
CA THR A 66 -9.01 -2.71 16.98
C THR A 66 -8.42 -2.81 15.57
N LYS A 67 -8.95 -2.04 14.60
CA LYS A 67 -8.40 -1.91 13.24
C LYS A 67 -6.93 -1.43 13.28
N LEU A 68 -6.64 -0.38 14.04
CA LEU A 68 -5.29 0.17 14.22
C LEU A 68 -4.31 -0.85 14.83
N LYS A 69 -4.76 -1.73 15.73
CA LYS A 69 -3.93 -2.80 16.31
C LYS A 69 -3.54 -3.84 15.26
N SER A 70 -4.47 -4.23 14.38
CA SER A 70 -4.19 -5.13 13.27
C SER A 70 -3.17 -4.51 12.31
N LEU A 71 -3.38 -3.25 11.92
CA LEU A 71 -2.43 -2.48 11.12
C LEU A 71 -1.04 -2.41 11.78
N SER A 72 -0.97 -2.06 13.07
CA SER A 72 0.27 -1.99 13.84
C SER A 72 1.03 -3.31 13.85
N SER A 73 0.30 -4.42 13.98
CA SER A 73 0.87 -5.77 13.96
C SER A 73 1.45 -6.09 12.59
N PHE A 74 0.74 -5.76 11.51
CA PHE A 74 1.21 -5.93 10.15
C PHE A 74 2.47 -5.09 9.87
N VAL A 75 2.42 -3.77 10.13
CA VAL A 75 3.54 -2.85 9.91
C VAL A 75 4.77 -3.27 10.74
N THR A 76 4.56 -3.79 11.96
CA THR A 76 5.64 -4.33 12.77
C THR A 76 6.29 -5.56 12.13
N LYS A 77 5.49 -6.52 11.66
CA LYS A 77 5.98 -7.71 10.96
C LYS A 77 6.70 -7.33 9.67
N TYR A 78 6.14 -6.40 8.89
CA TYR A 78 6.75 -5.88 7.66
C TYR A 78 8.12 -5.25 7.94
N ASN A 79 8.22 -4.37 8.93
CA ASN A 79 9.48 -3.74 9.34
C ASN A 79 10.51 -4.75 9.87
N GLN A 80 10.07 -5.81 10.56
CA GLN A 80 10.92 -6.93 10.97
C GLN A 80 11.44 -7.72 9.76
N GLY A 81 10.60 -7.95 8.75
CA GLY A 81 10.97 -8.62 7.51
C GLY A 81 12.07 -7.85 6.77
N LEU A 82 11.92 -6.52 6.67
CA LEU A 82 12.94 -5.65 6.06
C LEU A 82 14.25 -5.68 6.85
N SER A 83 14.18 -5.48 8.18
CA SER A 83 15.39 -5.36 9.02
C SER A 83 16.15 -6.69 9.18
N GLY A 84 15.43 -7.80 9.17
CA GLY A 84 16.00 -9.15 9.19
C GLY A 84 16.41 -9.67 7.82
N ASN A 85 16.20 -8.93 6.73
CA ASN A 85 16.38 -9.42 5.35
C ASN A 85 15.67 -10.77 5.13
N ALA A 86 14.44 -10.87 5.64
CA ALA A 86 13.67 -12.12 5.68
C ALA A 86 12.80 -12.32 4.41
N PHE A 87 12.55 -11.25 3.66
CA PHE A 87 11.91 -11.32 2.35
C PHE A 87 12.83 -12.07 1.38
N LYS A 88 12.36 -13.24 0.90
CA LYS A 88 13.06 -14.06 -0.08
C LYS A 88 12.28 -14.01 -1.39
N LEU A 89 12.68 -13.09 -2.26
CA LEU A 89 12.08 -12.95 -3.57
C LEU A 89 13.16 -12.78 -4.64
N ASP A 90 12.87 -13.29 -5.83
CA ASP A 90 13.61 -12.96 -7.04
C ASP A 90 12.96 -11.73 -7.69
N VAL A 91 13.78 -10.80 -8.16
CA VAL A 91 13.31 -9.52 -8.75
C VAL A 91 13.74 -9.46 -10.21
N TYR A 92 12.76 -9.29 -11.09
CA TYR A 92 12.94 -9.08 -12.52
C TYR A 92 12.70 -7.60 -12.87
N CYS A 93 13.58 -7.03 -13.70
CA CYS A 93 13.49 -5.62 -14.10
C CYS A 93 12.62 -5.38 -15.34
N ASP A 94 12.04 -6.45 -15.90
CA ASP A 94 11.07 -6.45 -16.99
C ASP A 94 10.25 -7.75 -16.98
N HIS A 95 9.27 -7.84 -17.88
CA HIS A 95 8.39 -9.00 -18.00
C HIS A 95 8.93 -10.15 -18.89
N THR A 96 10.14 -10.06 -19.42
CA THR A 96 10.60 -10.97 -20.49
C THR A 96 10.72 -12.44 -20.06
N GLN A 97 10.77 -12.70 -18.75
CA GLN A 97 10.84 -14.05 -18.20
C GLN A 97 9.49 -14.78 -18.19
N TRP A 98 8.39 -14.04 -18.38
CA TRP A 98 7.05 -14.58 -18.38
C TRP A 98 6.63 -14.96 -19.79
N VAL A 99 6.27 -16.23 -19.97
CA VAL A 99 5.89 -16.79 -21.26
C VAL A 99 4.51 -17.42 -21.16
N THR A 100 3.74 -17.36 -22.25
CA THR A 100 2.49 -18.11 -22.32
C THR A 100 2.77 -19.61 -22.38
N ASP A 101 2.02 -20.39 -21.62
CA ASP A 101 2.05 -21.86 -21.73
C ASP A 101 1.10 -22.41 -22.82
N GLY A 102 0.43 -21.51 -23.55
CA GLY A 102 -0.55 -21.85 -24.59
C GLY A 102 -1.94 -22.21 -24.07
N THR A 103 -2.12 -22.33 -22.76
CA THR A 103 -3.41 -22.59 -22.12
C THR A 103 -4.20 -21.29 -22.06
N LYS A 104 -5.51 -21.38 -22.32
CA LYS A 104 -6.44 -20.27 -22.18
C LYS A 104 -7.38 -20.45 -21.01
N ASP A 105 -7.77 -19.36 -20.39
CA ASP A 105 -8.81 -19.32 -19.36
C ASP A 105 -10.22 -19.38 -19.99
N LYS A 106 -11.26 -19.21 -19.18
CA LYS A 106 -12.66 -19.24 -19.66
C LYS A 106 -13.04 -18.00 -20.47
N ALA A 107 -12.34 -16.88 -20.30
CA ALA A 107 -12.52 -15.66 -21.10
C ALA A 107 -11.76 -15.71 -22.43
N GLY A 108 -10.84 -16.67 -22.60
CA GLY A 108 -10.03 -16.86 -23.81
C GLY A 108 -8.63 -16.24 -23.71
N ASP A 109 -8.24 -15.79 -22.53
CA ASP A 109 -6.98 -15.15 -22.21
C ASP A 109 -5.90 -16.17 -21.86
N TYR A 110 -4.64 -15.88 -22.15
CA TYR A 110 -3.55 -16.82 -21.96
C TYR A 110 -3.04 -16.85 -20.52
N TRP A 111 -2.77 -18.05 -20.01
CA TRP A 111 -1.97 -18.22 -18.80
C TRP A 111 -0.50 -17.92 -19.08
N PHE A 112 0.13 -17.20 -18.16
CA PHE A 112 1.55 -16.89 -18.18
C PHE A 112 2.26 -17.57 -17.02
N ASN A 113 3.38 -18.22 -17.34
CA ASN A 113 4.24 -18.88 -16.37
C ASN A 113 5.65 -18.29 -16.43
N LEU A 114 6.33 -18.31 -15.30
CA LEU A 114 7.72 -17.90 -15.22
C LEU A 114 8.64 -18.97 -15.83
N THR A 115 9.53 -18.56 -16.73
CA THR A 115 10.51 -19.47 -17.35
C THR A 115 11.38 -20.12 -16.28
N GLY A 116 11.38 -21.45 -16.23
CA GLY A 116 12.12 -22.24 -15.23
C GLY A 116 11.39 -22.47 -13.90
N GLU A 117 10.26 -21.80 -13.66
CA GLU A 117 9.43 -21.95 -12.46
C GLU A 117 7.94 -22.07 -12.86
N PRO A 118 7.52 -23.19 -13.51
CA PRO A 118 6.19 -23.33 -14.10
C PRO A 118 5.02 -23.32 -13.11
N LEU A 119 5.30 -23.38 -11.80
CA LEU A 119 4.29 -23.25 -10.74
C LEU A 119 4.06 -21.80 -10.30
N ALA A 120 4.89 -20.84 -10.77
CA ALA A 120 4.63 -19.42 -10.69
C ALA A 120 3.74 -19.03 -11.87
N ILE A 121 2.44 -18.95 -11.61
CA ILE A 121 1.39 -18.70 -12.59
C ILE A 121 0.78 -17.34 -12.29
N MET A 122 0.70 -16.45 -13.27
CA MET A 122 -0.03 -15.19 -13.12
C MET A 122 -1.54 -15.43 -13.15
N THR A 123 -2.28 -14.87 -12.20
CA THR A 123 -3.71 -15.13 -12.03
C THR A 123 -4.65 -14.14 -12.71
N ASP A 124 -4.18 -12.92 -13.04
CA ASP A 124 -5.06 -11.82 -13.49
C ASP A 124 -4.69 -11.23 -14.87
N ASN A 125 -4.33 -12.06 -15.84
CA ASN A 125 -4.00 -11.57 -17.17
C ASN A 125 -5.18 -11.71 -18.13
N LYS A 126 -5.81 -10.57 -18.43
CA LYS A 126 -6.79 -10.41 -19.52
C LYS A 126 -6.14 -9.97 -20.84
N ASN A 127 -4.82 -10.16 -21.01
CA ASN A 127 -4.05 -9.57 -22.10
C ASN A 127 -2.84 -10.43 -22.53
N THR A 128 -2.33 -10.15 -23.74
CA THR A 128 -1.11 -10.76 -24.30
C THR A 128 0.20 -10.09 -23.86
N ASP A 129 0.12 -8.97 -23.13
CA ASP A 129 1.26 -8.20 -22.62
C ASP A 129 1.02 -7.96 -21.12
N ILE A 130 1.79 -8.63 -20.28
CA ILE A 130 1.56 -8.64 -18.82
C ILE A 130 1.92 -7.33 -18.11
N CYS A 131 2.58 -6.40 -18.82
CA CYS A 131 2.77 -5.03 -18.35
C CYS A 131 1.72 -4.06 -18.91
N LYS A 132 0.67 -4.58 -19.57
CA LYS A 132 -0.50 -3.81 -20.02
C LYS A 132 -1.76 -4.39 -19.39
N GLU A 133 -2.51 -3.58 -18.65
CA GLU A 133 -3.81 -4.03 -18.17
C GLU A 133 -4.83 -4.18 -19.30
N ALA A 134 -5.80 -5.07 -19.07
CA ALA A 134 -6.97 -5.24 -19.93
C ALA A 134 -7.58 -3.87 -20.26
N ASN A 135 -7.97 -3.66 -21.52
CA ASN A 135 -8.68 -2.45 -21.97
C ASN A 135 -7.89 -1.13 -22.00
N GLY A 136 -6.56 -1.15 -21.84
CA GLY A 136 -5.69 -0.15 -22.47
C GLY A 136 -5.63 1.24 -21.84
N ASP A 137 -6.09 1.44 -20.59
CA ASP A 137 -5.95 2.75 -19.92
C ASP A 137 -4.98 2.79 -18.72
N GLU A 138 -4.57 1.65 -18.14
CA GLU A 138 -3.58 1.62 -17.06
C GLU A 138 -2.48 0.59 -17.34
N ASN A 139 -1.23 0.94 -17.05
CA ASN A 139 -0.09 0.05 -17.30
C ASN A 139 0.53 -0.31 -15.95
N THR A 140 0.43 -1.59 -15.58
CA THR A 140 1.05 -2.20 -14.42
C THR A 140 2.50 -1.73 -14.25
N LEU A 141 2.82 -1.18 -13.08
CA LEU A 141 4.18 -0.69 -12.76
C LEU A 141 5.05 -1.81 -12.20
N ALA A 142 4.49 -2.64 -11.35
CA ALA A 142 5.07 -3.90 -10.92
C ALA A 142 3.94 -4.87 -10.57
N PHE A 143 4.30 -6.13 -10.32
CA PHE A 143 3.41 -7.11 -9.73
C PHE A 143 4.22 -8.15 -8.97
N MET A 144 3.57 -8.76 -7.98
CA MET A 144 4.06 -9.95 -7.29
C MET A 144 3.42 -11.23 -7.82
N THR A 145 4.17 -12.33 -7.75
CA THR A 145 3.63 -13.67 -7.99
C THR A 145 4.28 -14.66 -7.06
N THR A 146 3.51 -15.63 -6.58
CA THR A 146 4.00 -16.69 -5.69
C THR A 146 3.87 -18.04 -6.38
N SER A 147 4.93 -18.85 -6.38
CA SER A 147 4.86 -20.22 -6.89
C SER A 147 3.94 -21.08 -6.02
N ARG A 148 3.00 -21.78 -6.64
CA ARG A 148 2.17 -22.79 -5.96
C ARG A 148 3.06 -23.95 -5.48
N GLY A 149 2.86 -24.40 -4.24
CA GLY A 149 3.52 -25.59 -3.67
C GLY A 149 4.84 -25.35 -2.92
N ASN A 150 5.78 -24.58 -3.48
CA ASN A 150 7.08 -24.31 -2.84
C ASN A 150 7.20 -22.92 -2.19
N VAL A 151 6.16 -22.08 -2.31
CA VAL A 151 6.07 -20.70 -1.80
C VAL A 151 7.38 -19.92 -1.99
N LYS A 152 7.73 -19.69 -3.26
CA LYS A 152 8.74 -18.72 -3.67
C LYS A 152 8.03 -17.50 -4.23
N ASP A 153 8.45 -16.31 -3.83
CA ASP A 153 7.89 -15.06 -4.31
C ASP A 153 8.77 -14.47 -5.42
N PHE A 154 8.13 -13.82 -6.39
CA PHE A 154 8.75 -13.18 -7.54
C PHE A 154 8.16 -11.79 -7.67
N MET A 155 9.00 -10.77 -7.79
CA MET A 155 8.60 -9.42 -8.16
C MET A 155 9.01 -9.15 -9.58
N THR A 156 8.12 -8.58 -10.37
CA THR A 156 8.44 -8.08 -11.70
C THR A 156 8.17 -6.60 -11.75
N VAL A 157 9.21 -5.80 -12.02
CA VAL A 157 9.08 -4.35 -12.22
C VAL A 157 8.98 -4.10 -13.72
N CYS A 158 7.87 -3.54 -14.18
CA CYS A 158 7.62 -3.29 -15.58
C CYS A 158 8.48 -2.13 -16.12
N PRO A 159 8.89 -2.16 -17.41
CA PRO A 159 9.74 -1.12 -18.00
C PRO A 159 9.23 0.33 -17.83
N ARG A 160 7.90 0.52 -17.73
CA ARG A 160 7.28 1.83 -17.52
C ARG A 160 7.56 2.40 -16.13
N ALA A 161 7.66 1.59 -15.08
CA ALA A 161 7.94 2.06 -13.73
C ALA A 161 9.22 2.90 -13.68
N TRP A 162 10.28 2.45 -14.36
CA TRP A 162 11.54 3.18 -14.46
C TRP A 162 11.40 4.56 -15.11
N LYS A 163 10.43 4.75 -16.01
CA LYS A 163 10.12 6.04 -16.63
C LYS A 163 9.17 6.89 -15.78
N ALA A 164 8.20 6.26 -15.11
CA ALA A 164 7.26 6.93 -14.21
C ALA A 164 7.98 7.52 -12.99
N TRP A 165 9.02 6.84 -12.51
CA TRP A 165 9.85 7.35 -11.44
C TRP A 165 10.64 8.57 -11.91
N THR A 166 10.28 9.72 -11.36
CA THR A 166 10.89 11.02 -11.70
C THR A 166 12.26 11.23 -11.06
N GLY A 167 12.92 10.15 -10.62
CA GLY A 167 14.14 10.20 -9.81
C GLY A 167 13.91 10.73 -8.39
N LYS A 168 12.65 10.85 -7.95
CA LYS A 168 12.28 11.27 -6.59
C LYS A 168 12.13 10.07 -5.68
N THR A 169 12.39 10.30 -4.40
CA THR A 169 12.22 9.33 -3.30
C THR A 169 11.26 9.88 -2.27
N LEU A 170 10.59 9.02 -1.51
CA LEU A 170 9.79 9.47 -0.36
C LEU A 170 10.64 10.29 0.63
N ILE A 171 11.92 9.96 0.79
CA ILE A 171 12.88 10.76 1.58
C ILE A 171 12.99 12.18 1.04
N SER A 172 13.21 12.35 -0.27
CA SER A 172 13.32 13.68 -0.88
C SER A 172 11.99 14.44 -0.81
N MET A 173 10.85 13.77 -0.95
CA MET A 173 9.52 14.38 -0.81
C MET A 173 9.29 14.90 0.60
N LYS A 174 9.71 14.15 1.64
CA LYS A 174 9.66 14.62 3.03
C LYS A 174 10.50 15.88 3.25
N GLN A 175 11.54 16.11 2.46
CA GLN A 175 12.41 17.30 2.55
C GLN A 175 11.83 18.53 1.86
N GLU A 176 10.86 18.37 0.95
CA GLU A 176 10.22 19.50 0.27
C GLU A 176 9.57 20.50 1.26
N THR A 177 9.43 21.74 0.80
CA THR A 177 8.74 22.79 1.57
C THR A 177 7.23 22.58 1.53
N LEU A 178 6.52 23.00 2.57
CA LEU A 178 5.05 22.97 2.58
C LEU A 178 4.47 23.66 1.33
N LYS A 179 5.01 24.82 0.93
CA LYS A 179 4.57 25.54 -0.28
C LYS A 179 4.64 24.67 -1.55
N SER A 180 5.67 23.84 -1.68
CA SER A 180 5.84 22.90 -2.81
C SER A 180 4.86 21.73 -2.73
N LEU A 181 4.61 21.23 -1.52
CA LEU A 181 3.69 20.10 -1.31
C LEU A 181 2.23 20.51 -1.50
N LEU A 182 1.84 21.73 -1.14
CA LEU A 182 0.47 22.25 -1.26
C LEU A 182 -0.10 22.20 -2.69
N THR A 183 0.74 22.02 -3.71
CA THR A 183 0.31 21.92 -5.11
C THR A 183 0.21 20.48 -5.62
N LYS A 184 0.30 19.47 -4.74
CA LYS A 184 0.36 18.05 -5.10
C LYS A 184 -0.75 17.26 -4.43
N SER A 185 -1.26 16.24 -5.10
CA SER A 185 -1.98 15.16 -4.44
C SER A 185 -1.01 14.18 -3.78
N ILE A 186 -1.50 13.33 -2.89
CA ILE A 186 -0.72 12.21 -2.38
C ILE A 186 -0.46 11.19 -3.50
N ASP A 187 -1.41 10.96 -4.41
CA ASP A 187 -1.27 10.05 -5.55
C ASP A 187 -0.07 10.46 -6.42
N ASP A 188 0.03 11.75 -6.80
CA ASP A 188 1.16 12.30 -7.56
C ASP A 188 2.51 12.05 -6.88
N VAL A 189 2.53 12.09 -5.54
CA VAL A 189 3.74 11.88 -4.75
C VAL A 189 4.11 10.41 -4.72
N LEU A 190 3.12 9.52 -4.54
CA LEU A 190 3.34 8.09 -4.43
C LEU A 190 3.73 7.49 -5.79
N ASP A 191 3.05 7.83 -6.88
CA ASP A 191 3.37 7.34 -8.24
C ASP A 191 4.77 7.74 -8.70
N ALA A 192 5.24 8.90 -8.25
CA ALA A 192 6.54 9.43 -8.60
C ALA A 192 7.70 8.76 -7.84
N THR A 193 7.42 7.89 -6.85
CA THR A 193 8.43 7.30 -5.96
C THR A 193 8.47 5.79 -6.08
N PRO A 194 9.65 5.16 -6.13
CA PRO A 194 9.74 3.70 -6.11
C PRO A 194 9.29 3.12 -4.76
N GLU A 195 9.50 3.84 -3.65
CA GLU A 195 9.28 3.26 -2.32
C GLU A 195 7.82 2.91 -2.02
N SER A 196 6.85 3.67 -2.55
CA SER A 196 5.43 3.34 -2.47
C SER A 196 5.14 2.01 -3.17
N LEU A 197 5.59 1.84 -4.41
CA LEU A 197 5.39 0.60 -5.17
C LEU A 197 5.97 -0.60 -4.42
N PHE A 198 7.21 -0.52 -3.92
CA PHE A 198 7.78 -1.61 -3.13
C PHE A 198 7.03 -1.87 -1.81
N LEU A 199 6.42 -0.84 -1.20
CA LEU A 199 5.57 -1.03 -0.02
C LEU A 199 4.31 -1.84 -0.34
N HIS A 200 3.66 -1.51 -1.47
CA HIS A 200 2.53 -2.26 -2.01
C HIS A 200 2.95 -3.69 -2.33
N GLU A 201 3.91 -3.87 -3.25
CA GLU A 201 4.25 -5.18 -3.81
C GLU A 201 4.71 -6.16 -2.72
N LEU A 202 5.66 -5.75 -1.87
CA LEU A 202 6.17 -6.66 -0.84
C LEU A 202 5.10 -7.09 0.18
N SER A 203 3.98 -6.39 0.27
CA SER A 203 2.87 -6.79 1.15
C SER A 203 2.15 -8.05 0.67
N HIS A 204 2.26 -8.42 -0.62
CA HIS A 204 1.77 -9.67 -1.18
C HIS A 204 2.66 -10.89 -0.88
N THR A 205 3.89 -10.70 -0.37
CA THR A 205 4.87 -11.79 -0.18
C THR A 205 4.34 -12.93 0.71
N GLU A 206 3.97 -14.06 0.12
CA GLU A 206 3.39 -15.18 0.85
C GLU A 206 4.45 -15.99 1.61
N SER A 207 5.71 -16.08 1.12
CA SER A 207 6.74 -16.86 1.85
C SER A 207 7.03 -16.28 3.23
N TYR A 208 6.78 -14.99 3.42
CA TYR A 208 6.98 -14.30 4.69
C TYR A 208 5.67 -14.07 5.45
N PHE A 209 4.62 -13.67 4.76
CA PHE A 209 3.35 -13.35 5.41
C PHE A 209 2.38 -14.54 5.53
N SER A 210 2.62 -15.64 4.81
CA SER A 210 1.68 -16.72 4.49
C SER A 210 0.53 -16.26 3.60
N ALA A 211 -0.06 -17.17 2.82
CA ALA A 211 -1.18 -16.87 1.92
C ALA A 211 -2.42 -16.23 2.61
N LYS A 212 -2.61 -16.43 3.91
CA LYS A 212 -3.70 -15.78 4.68
C LYS A 212 -3.30 -14.46 5.34
N GLY A 213 -2.02 -14.16 5.33
CA GLY A 213 -1.46 -13.00 6.03
C GLY A 213 -0.81 -11.99 5.11
N SER A 214 -0.55 -12.32 3.85
CA SER A 214 -0.27 -11.35 2.78
C SER A 214 -1.51 -10.48 2.54
N LEU A 215 -1.26 -9.29 2.00
CA LEU A 215 -2.32 -8.42 1.52
C LEU A 215 -2.65 -8.77 0.07
N ASP A 216 -3.82 -8.34 -0.38
CA ASP A 216 -4.38 -8.55 -1.71
C ASP A 216 -4.78 -7.19 -2.32
N ASP A 217 -5.16 -7.19 -3.58
CA ASP A 217 -5.74 -6.03 -4.25
C ASP A 217 -7.26 -6.12 -4.13
N GLU A 218 -7.82 -5.35 -3.19
CA GLU A 218 -9.23 -5.50 -2.83
C GLU A 218 -10.15 -4.72 -3.78
N ASP A 219 -11.29 -5.33 -4.11
CA ASP A 219 -12.33 -4.68 -4.88
C ASP A 219 -13.38 -3.99 -3.98
N LEU A 220 -13.95 -2.93 -4.54
CA LEU A 220 -15.17 -2.29 -4.08
C LEU A 220 -16.38 -3.23 -4.26
N ASN A 221 -17.50 -2.94 -3.59
CA ASN A 221 -18.71 -3.79 -3.70
C ASN A 221 -19.28 -3.90 -5.12
N ASN A 222 -18.97 -2.95 -6.00
CA ASN A 222 -19.36 -2.97 -7.42
C ASN A 222 -18.37 -3.75 -8.31
N GLY A 223 -17.32 -4.35 -7.74
CA GLY A 223 -16.30 -5.11 -8.47
C GLY A 223 -15.25 -4.25 -9.18
N GLU A 224 -15.20 -2.95 -8.89
CA GLU A 224 -14.09 -2.08 -9.32
C GLU A 224 -12.93 -2.21 -8.33
N SER A 225 -11.70 -2.26 -8.82
CA SER A 225 -10.51 -2.35 -7.97
C SER A 225 -10.30 -1.08 -7.15
N ALA A 226 -9.88 -1.25 -5.89
CA ALA A 226 -9.69 -0.15 -4.95
C ALA A 226 -8.28 0.47 -5.05
N TYR A 227 -7.90 0.92 -6.24
CA TYR A 227 -6.65 1.65 -6.50
C TYR A 227 -6.83 3.17 -6.33
N GLU A 228 -5.73 3.81 -5.94
CA GLU A 228 -5.67 5.25 -5.65
C GLU A 228 -6.58 5.69 -4.49
N LEU A 229 -6.34 6.90 -3.98
CA LEU A 229 -7.02 7.33 -2.75
C LEU A 229 -8.55 7.38 -2.88
N VAL A 230 -9.08 7.76 -4.03
CA VAL A 230 -10.54 7.90 -4.22
C VAL A 230 -11.24 6.55 -4.02
N ALA A 231 -10.73 5.48 -4.63
CA ALA A 231 -11.33 4.16 -4.48
C ALA A 231 -11.04 3.58 -3.08
N ILE A 232 -9.85 3.77 -2.53
CA ILE A 232 -9.52 3.36 -1.16
C ILE A 232 -10.46 4.03 -0.14
N ASN A 233 -10.77 5.31 -0.30
CA ASN A 233 -11.71 6.03 0.57
C ASN A 233 -13.13 5.45 0.46
N LYS A 234 -13.55 5.05 -0.74
CA LYS A 234 -14.84 4.38 -0.95
C LYS A 234 -14.85 3.01 -0.25
N LEU A 235 -13.77 2.23 -0.36
CA LEU A 235 -13.58 0.95 0.33
C LEU A 235 -13.68 1.13 1.86
N ALA A 236 -12.98 2.14 2.40
CA ALA A 236 -12.99 2.48 3.82
C ALA A 236 -14.39 2.88 4.32
N LYS A 237 -15.17 3.58 3.49
CA LYS A 237 -16.54 3.98 3.79
C LYS A 237 -17.50 2.79 3.79
N GLU A 238 -17.37 1.88 2.84
CA GLU A 238 -18.18 0.66 2.76
C GLU A 238 -17.96 -0.24 4.00
N ASP A 239 -16.73 -0.30 4.51
CA ASP A 239 -16.33 -1.17 5.62
C ASP A 239 -16.21 -0.44 6.98
N LYS A 240 -16.71 0.80 7.09
CA LYS A 240 -16.54 1.61 8.30
C LYS A 240 -17.11 0.95 9.55
N ASP A 241 -18.23 0.24 9.40
CA ASP A 241 -18.97 -0.41 10.49
C ASP A 241 -18.67 -1.91 10.62
N GLU A 242 -17.86 -2.51 9.74
CA GLU A 242 -17.43 -3.91 9.88
C GLU A 242 -16.49 -4.06 11.09
N THR A 243 -16.72 -5.11 11.87
CA THR A 243 -16.02 -5.37 13.14
C THR A 243 -15.24 -6.68 13.14
N THR A 244 -15.54 -7.56 12.18
CA THR A 244 -14.83 -8.81 11.95
C THR A 244 -13.54 -8.52 11.20
N ILE A 245 -12.39 -8.57 11.88
CA ILE A 245 -11.09 -8.18 11.29
C ILE A 245 -10.82 -8.82 9.92
N SER A 246 -11.13 -10.10 9.75
CA SER A 246 -10.90 -10.81 8.47
C SER A 246 -11.81 -10.37 7.32
N LYS A 247 -12.84 -9.55 7.59
CA LYS A 247 -13.77 -9.02 6.58
C LYS A 247 -13.53 -7.54 6.25
N ILE A 248 -12.68 -6.85 7.02
CA ILE A 248 -12.38 -5.43 6.80
C ILE A 248 -11.39 -5.32 5.65
N ARG A 249 -11.89 -5.05 4.45
CA ARG A 249 -11.11 -4.97 3.21
C ARG A 249 -9.97 -3.95 3.26
N PRO A 250 -10.12 -2.76 3.87
CA PRO A 250 -8.98 -1.85 4.03
C PRO A 250 -7.79 -2.42 4.82
N LEU A 251 -8.00 -3.41 5.70
CA LEU A 251 -6.90 -4.09 6.41
C LEU A 251 -6.23 -5.20 5.59
N LYS A 252 -6.84 -5.58 4.46
CA LYS A 252 -6.41 -6.62 3.53
C LYS A 252 -5.87 -6.04 2.23
N ASN A 253 -6.15 -4.76 1.94
CA ASN A 253 -5.73 -4.09 0.73
C ASN A 253 -4.27 -3.60 0.80
N ALA A 254 -3.43 -4.04 -0.14
CA ALA A 254 -2.02 -3.65 -0.26
C ALA A 254 -1.85 -2.14 -0.43
N ASP A 255 -2.70 -1.56 -1.27
CA ASP A 255 -2.72 -0.13 -1.55
C ASP A 255 -3.05 0.70 -0.32
N THR A 256 -4.07 0.32 0.45
CA THR A 256 -4.41 1.02 1.70
C THR A 256 -3.24 1.02 2.68
N LEU A 257 -2.50 -0.08 2.80
CA LEU A 257 -1.27 -0.12 3.62
C LEU A 257 -0.21 0.84 3.08
N MET A 258 0.04 0.82 1.77
CA MET A 258 1.05 1.64 1.10
C MET A 258 0.77 3.13 1.29
N TYR A 259 -0.48 3.57 1.11
CA TYR A 259 -0.92 4.93 1.41
C TYR A 259 -0.75 5.30 2.88
N MET A 260 -1.10 4.39 3.78
CA MET A 260 -1.00 4.63 5.21
C MET A 260 0.46 4.81 5.65
N VAL A 261 1.35 3.91 5.25
CA VAL A 261 2.77 3.95 5.64
C VAL A 261 3.47 5.16 5.03
N SER A 262 3.27 5.40 3.74
CA SER A 262 3.90 6.52 3.02
C SER A 262 3.34 7.86 3.47
N GLY A 263 2.01 7.97 3.58
CA GLY A 263 1.34 9.17 4.05
C GLY A 263 1.71 9.55 5.47
N LEU A 264 1.82 8.59 6.40
CA LEU A 264 2.30 8.86 7.76
C LEU A 264 3.73 9.40 7.80
N TYR A 265 4.61 8.88 6.93
CA TYR A 265 5.98 9.35 6.83
C TYR A 265 6.07 10.82 6.36
N LEU A 266 5.16 11.22 5.46
CA LEU A 266 5.05 12.57 4.91
C LEU A 266 4.23 13.53 5.78
N SER A 267 3.42 13.02 6.72
CA SER A 267 2.39 13.79 7.43
C SER A 267 2.90 14.75 8.52
N GLU A 268 4.21 14.84 8.73
CA GLU A 268 4.79 15.83 9.65
C GLU A 268 4.62 17.27 9.14
N LYS A 269 4.65 17.46 7.81
CA LYS A 269 4.56 18.78 7.17
C LYS A 269 3.20 19.04 6.52
N ALA A 270 2.46 17.99 6.19
CA ALA A 270 1.25 18.04 5.39
C ALA A 270 0.17 17.15 5.99
N ASN A 271 -1.09 17.56 5.94
CA ASN A 271 -2.22 16.71 6.23
C ASN A 271 -2.77 16.19 4.90
N TRP A 272 -2.70 14.87 4.70
CA TRP A 272 -3.11 14.18 3.47
C TRP A 272 -4.48 13.50 3.58
N GLY A 273 -5.27 13.79 4.62
CA GLY A 273 -6.50 13.04 4.92
C GLY A 273 -7.64 13.20 3.91
N ASP A 274 -7.51 14.09 2.91
CA ASP A 274 -8.43 14.17 1.77
C ASP A 274 -7.72 13.95 0.42
N GLY A 275 -6.47 13.50 0.47
CA GLY A 275 -5.63 13.27 -0.71
C GLY A 275 -4.88 14.45 -1.23
N THR A 276 -5.16 15.65 -0.73
CA THR A 276 -4.37 16.84 -1.07
C THR A 276 -3.48 17.23 0.10
N CYS A 277 -2.34 17.86 -0.18
CA CYS A 277 -1.54 18.43 0.88
C CYS A 277 -2.26 19.65 1.48
N ARG A 278 -2.53 19.61 2.78
CA ARG A 278 -3.01 20.77 3.54
C ARG A 278 -2.06 21.13 4.66
N ASP A 279 -2.01 22.41 5.05
CA ASP A 279 -1.25 22.83 6.23
C ASP A 279 -1.88 22.22 7.50
N PRO A 280 -1.18 21.34 8.24
CA PRO A 280 -1.68 20.73 9.47
C PRO A 280 -2.22 21.74 10.49
N LYS A 281 -1.70 22.96 10.50
CA LYS A 281 -2.11 24.01 11.44
C LYS A 281 -3.50 24.56 11.15
N ASN A 282 -3.97 24.44 9.91
CA ASN A 282 -5.23 25.02 9.44
C ASN A 282 -6.36 23.99 9.32
N VAL A 283 -6.11 22.73 9.68
CA VAL A 283 -7.14 21.69 9.65
C VAL A 283 -7.97 21.74 10.93
N ASN A 284 -9.27 22.01 10.76
CA ASN A 284 -10.24 22.10 11.86
C ASN A 284 -10.87 20.76 12.17
#